data_AF-A0A920U8Q9-F1
#
_entry.id   AF-A0A920U8Q9-F1
#
_cell.length_a   1.000
_cell.length_b   1.000
_cell.length_c   1.000
_cell.angle_alpha   90.00
_cell.angle_beta   90.00
_cell.angle_gamma   90.00
#
_symmetry.space_group_name_H-M   'P 1'
#
loop_
_entity.id
_entity.type
_entity.pdbx_description
1 polymer ?
#
loop_
_entity_poly.entity_id
_entity_poly.type
_entity_poly.pdbx_seq_one_letter_code
_entity_poly.pdbx_strand_id
1 'polypeptide(L)'
;MGPATPPTGRPSSASPPKSRLAVERGHQLWPAADHAEHRLALQAPASFAAAAVVRDATTFGVAPLAEVAASSHPWADLEPHLPSDVGAIRAVVAHERVARGEDLTAVDLVDDPFGLPLRLAAWEPTTDGPTIGPYAVDDPVPPPGSLQPNPGSSDPGGDARRPAGPEAETARIALRDLGATWTEQSRGAATAVAVVGSGLDAA
;
A
#
# COMPACT_ATOMS: atom_id res chain seq x y z
N MET A 1 58.56 -31.12 -30.45
CA MET A 1 57.08 -31.08 -30.36
C MET A 1 56.70 -31.18 -28.89
N GLY A 2 56.38 -30.05 -28.26
CA GLY A 2 55.78 -30.00 -26.92
C GLY A 2 54.32 -29.54 -27.05
N PRO A 3 53.37 -30.10 -26.28
CA PRO A 3 51.96 -29.78 -26.44
C PRO A 3 51.64 -28.37 -25.94
N ALA A 4 50.81 -27.65 -26.70
CA ALA A 4 50.36 -26.30 -26.39
C ALA A 4 49.28 -26.30 -25.28
N THR A 5 49.48 -25.47 -24.26
CA THR A 5 48.52 -25.21 -23.18
C THR A 5 47.38 -24.32 -23.70
N PRO A 6 46.10 -24.63 -23.40
CA PRO A 6 44.98 -23.79 -23.83
C PRO A 6 44.90 -22.51 -22.98
N PRO A 7 44.43 -21.37 -23.55
CA PRO A 7 44.32 -20.13 -22.81
C PRO A 7 43.19 -20.18 -21.78
N THR A 8 43.50 -19.77 -20.55
CA THR A 8 42.55 -19.51 -19.47
C THR A 8 41.61 -18.37 -19.87
N GLY A 9 40.31 -18.68 -19.95
CA GLY A 9 39.27 -17.69 -20.20
C GLY A 9 39.25 -16.62 -19.12
N ARG A 10 39.18 -15.34 -19.52
CA ARG A 10 38.97 -14.23 -18.58
C ARG A 10 37.63 -14.43 -17.86
N PRO A 11 37.53 -14.12 -16.55
CA PRO A 11 36.23 -14.06 -15.90
C PRO A 11 35.37 -13.02 -16.62
N SER A 12 34.16 -13.43 -17.02
CA SER A 12 33.14 -12.51 -17.55
C SER A 12 32.84 -11.47 -16.47
N SER A 13 33.34 -10.25 -16.66
CA SER A 13 32.94 -9.13 -15.84
C SER A 13 31.48 -8.82 -16.21
N ALA A 14 30.54 -9.44 -15.51
CA ALA A 14 29.13 -9.08 -15.63
C ALA A 14 29.01 -7.61 -15.26
N SER A 15 28.79 -6.77 -16.26
CA SER A 15 28.51 -5.35 -16.04
C SER A 15 27.28 -5.27 -15.12
N PRO A 16 27.31 -4.48 -14.04
CA PRO A 16 26.15 -4.35 -13.19
C PRO A 16 24.93 -3.94 -14.04
N PRO A 17 23.74 -4.49 -13.78
CA PRO A 17 22.55 -4.18 -14.56
C PRO A 17 22.36 -2.66 -14.58
N LYS A 18 22.00 -2.10 -15.74
CA LYS A 18 21.93 -0.65 -15.97
C LYS A 18 21.13 0.11 -14.91
N SER A 19 20.14 -0.55 -14.30
CA SER A 19 19.35 -0.02 -13.19
C SER A 19 20.21 0.30 -11.94
N ARG A 20 21.19 -0.54 -11.61
CA ARG A 20 22.10 -0.31 -10.47
C ARG A 20 22.98 0.92 -10.69
N LEU A 21 23.52 1.09 -11.89
CA LEU A 21 24.30 2.28 -12.27
C LEU A 21 23.46 3.56 -12.29
N ALA A 22 22.15 3.47 -12.55
CA ALA A 22 21.26 4.62 -12.52
C ALA A 22 20.92 5.04 -11.08
N VAL A 23 20.72 4.09 -10.15
CA VAL A 23 20.60 4.36 -8.71
C VAL A 23 21.87 5.01 -8.17
N GLU A 24 23.05 4.47 -8.50
CA GLU A 24 24.36 5.00 -8.07
C GLU A 24 24.63 6.43 -8.58
N ARG A 25 23.97 6.84 -9.68
CA ARG A 25 24.05 8.20 -10.25
C ARG A 25 22.96 9.15 -9.76
N GLY A 26 22.14 8.70 -8.80
CA GLY A 26 21.07 9.51 -8.22
C GLY A 26 19.84 9.69 -9.11
N HIS A 27 19.65 8.83 -10.12
CA HIS A 27 18.42 8.84 -10.91
C HIS A 27 17.29 8.19 -10.12
N GLN A 28 16.16 8.87 -10.03
CA GLN A 28 14.95 8.42 -9.34
C GLN A 28 14.30 7.28 -10.13
N LEU A 29 14.72 6.04 -9.87
CA LEU A 29 14.14 4.83 -10.46
C LEU A 29 12.95 4.28 -9.66
N TRP A 30 12.58 4.93 -8.57
CA TRP A 30 11.47 4.56 -7.68
C TRP A 30 10.17 4.22 -8.42
N PRO A 31 9.74 4.94 -9.48
CA PRO A 31 8.56 4.54 -10.25
C PRO A 31 8.71 3.21 -11.01
N ALA A 32 9.93 2.83 -11.41
CA ALA A 32 10.16 1.63 -12.21
C ALA A 32 10.30 0.36 -11.37
N ALA A 33 10.92 0.45 -10.19
CA ALA A 33 11.03 -0.67 -9.26
C ALA A 33 9.65 -0.99 -8.66
N ASP A 34 8.92 0.02 -8.17
CA ASP A 34 7.58 -0.14 -7.62
C ASP A 34 6.60 -0.64 -8.70
N HIS A 35 6.74 -0.14 -9.94
CA HIS A 35 5.96 -0.67 -11.05
C HIS A 35 6.33 -2.12 -11.37
N ALA A 36 7.60 -2.53 -11.30
CA ALA A 36 7.96 -3.93 -11.52
C ALA A 36 7.35 -4.84 -10.45
N GLU A 37 7.38 -4.44 -9.18
CA GLU A 37 6.74 -5.17 -8.09
C GLU A 37 5.22 -5.24 -8.25
N HIS A 38 4.57 -4.13 -8.63
CA HIS A 38 3.15 -4.10 -9.00
C HIS A 38 2.82 -5.11 -10.10
N ARG A 39 3.66 -5.17 -11.14
CA ARG A 39 3.47 -6.10 -12.27
C ARG A 39 3.68 -7.55 -11.84
N LEU A 40 4.61 -7.81 -10.94
CA LEU A 40 4.82 -9.15 -10.35
C LEU A 40 3.61 -9.56 -9.51
N ALA A 41 3.13 -8.71 -8.60
CA ALA A 41 1.95 -8.97 -7.79
C ALA A 41 0.69 -9.19 -8.64
N LEU A 42 0.48 -8.36 -9.67
CA LEU A 42 -0.74 -8.41 -10.48
C LEU A 42 -0.76 -9.56 -11.48
N GLN A 43 0.36 -9.85 -12.16
CA GLN A 43 0.36 -10.65 -13.39
C GLN A 43 1.30 -11.84 -13.41
N ALA A 44 2.25 -11.94 -12.48
CA ALA A 44 3.11 -13.12 -12.42
C ALA A 44 2.36 -14.27 -11.72
N PRO A 45 2.81 -15.53 -11.89
CA PRO A 45 2.28 -16.65 -11.11
C PRO A 45 2.33 -16.38 -9.60
N ALA A 46 1.42 -17.03 -8.85
CA ALA A 46 1.21 -16.78 -7.43
C ALA A 46 2.48 -16.80 -6.56
N SER A 47 3.47 -17.64 -6.88
CA SER A 47 4.76 -17.67 -6.17
C SER A 47 5.56 -16.37 -6.29
N PHE A 48 5.53 -15.74 -7.46
CA PHE A 48 6.18 -14.45 -7.69
C PHE A 48 5.35 -13.30 -7.15
N ALA A 49 4.01 -13.41 -7.22
CA ALA A 49 3.12 -12.42 -6.63
C ALA A 49 3.28 -12.36 -5.11
N ALA A 50 3.25 -13.52 -4.43
CA ALA A 50 3.52 -13.62 -3.00
C ALA A 50 4.92 -13.11 -2.65
N ALA A 51 5.95 -13.45 -3.44
CA ALA A 51 7.31 -12.93 -3.21
C ALA A 51 7.42 -11.40 -3.37
N ALA A 52 6.62 -10.78 -4.26
CA ALA A 52 6.53 -9.32 -4.36
C ALA A 52 5.90 -8.73 -3.09
N VAL A 53 4.79 -9.31 -2.63
CA VAL A 53 4.12 -8.90 -1.39
C VAL A 53 5.02 -9.06 -0.17
N VAL A 54 5.70 -10.19 0.01
CA VAL A 54 6.57 -10.43 1.19
C VAL A 54 7.74 -9.44 1.27
N ARG A 55 8.21 -8.95 0.12
CA ARG A 55 9.29 -7.96 0.09
C ARG A 55 8.82 -6.54 0.47
N ASP A 56 7.51 -6.30 0.49
CA ASP A 56 6.78 -5.01 0.58
C ASP A 56 7.63 -3.76 0.84
N ALA A 57 8.38 -3.35 -0.19
CA ALA A 57 9.23 -2.16 -0.14
C ALA A 57 8.61 -0.99 -0.92
N THR A 58 7.39 -1.14 -1.42
CA THR A 58 6.77 -0.18 -2.33
C THR A 58 6.10 0.94 -1.55
N THR A 59 6.65 2.15 -1.67
CA THR A 59 6.07 3.35 -1.05
C THR A 59 5.11 4.07 -2.01
N PHE A 60 5.31 3.96 -3.33
CA PHE A 60 4.58 4.73 -4.33
C PHE A 60 3.93 3.86 -5.43
N GLY A 61 3.52 2.64 -5.06
CA GLY A 61 2.79 1.73 -5.95
C GLY A 61 1.40 2.26 -6.34
N VAL A 62 0.85 1.71 -7.42
CA VAL A 62 -0.51 2.07 -7.90
C VAL A 62 -1.58 1.68 -6.85
N ALA A 63 -1.34 0.60 -6.12
CA ALA A 63 -2.11 0.13 -4.97
C ALA A 63 -1.18 -0.70 -4.04
N PRO A 64 -1.56 -0.93 -2.78
CA PRO A 64 -0.83 -1.82 -1.87
C PRO A 64 -0.67 -3.24 -2.47
N LEU A 65 0.53 -3.83 -2.39
CA LEU A 65 0.80 -5.10 -3.09
C LEU A 65 -0.07 -6.26 -2.58
N ALA A 66 -0.44 -6.26 -1.30
CA ALA A 66 -1.34 -7.27 -0.73
C ALA A 66 -2.71 -7.23 -1.42
N GLU A 67 -3.27 -6.03 -1.61
CA GLU A 67 -4.51 -5.81 -2.36
C GLU A 67 -4.34 -6.19 -3.84
N VAL A 68 -3.22 -5.80 -4.47
CA VAL A 68 -2.92 -6.12 -5.87
C VAL A 68 -2.88 -7.64 -6.09
N ALA A 69 -2.13 -8.39 -5.28
CA ALA A 69 -2.04 -9.85 -5.42
C ALA A 69 -3.39 -10.52 -5.13
N ALA A 70 -4.09 -10.05 -4.11
CA ALA A 70 -5.42 -10.50 -3.78
C ALA A 70 -6.49 -10.11 -4.81
N SER A 71 -6.24 -9.17 -5.73
CA SER A 71 -7.19 -8.85 -6.81
C SER A 71 -7.14 -9.85 -7.97
N SER A 72 -6.00 -10.54 -8.17
CA SER A 72 -5.78 -11.41 -9.32
C SER A 72 -5.60 -12.88 -8.99
N HIS A 73 -5.34 -13.24 -7.73
CA HIS A 73 -5.13 -14.62 -7.30
C HIS A 73 -6.10 -15.03 -6.19
N PRO A 74 -6.65 -16.26 -6.22
CA PRO A 74 -7.38 -16.82 -5.08
C PRO A 74 -6.43 -17.12 -3.92
N TRP A 75 -6.97 -17.20 -2.69
CA TRP A 75 -6.16 -17.53 -1.51
C TRP A 75 -5.41 -18.86 -1.68
N ALA A 76 -6.08 -19.89 -2.20
CA ALA A 76 -5.49 -21.22 -2.38
C ALA A 76 -4.20 -21.24 -3.22
N ASP A 77 -4.05 -20.30 -4.15
CA ASP A 77 -2.84 -20.18 -4.97
C ASP A 77 -1.73 -19.41 -4.25
N LEU A 78 -2.09 -18.42 -3.42
CA LEU A 78 -1.16 -17.58 -2.67
C LEU A 78 -0.64 -18.25 -1.39
N GLU A 79 -1.50 -18.98 -0.69
CA GLU A 79 -1.22 -19.57 0.62
C GLU A 79 0.10 -20.37 0.68
N PRO A 80 0.42 -21.25 -0.29
CA PRO A 80 1.64 -22.05 -0.26
C PRO A 80 2.92 -21.21 -0.35
N HIS A 81 2.79 -19.94 -0.73
CA HIS A 81 3.88 -19.01 -0.99
C HIS A 81 3.94 -17.84 -0.01
N LEU A 82 3.02 -17.81 0.97
CA LEU A 82 3.00 -16.84 2.06
C LEU A 82 3.35 -17.57 3.37
N PRO A 83 4.64 -17.75 3.73
CA PRO A 83 5.01 -18.47 4.94
C PRO A 83 4.32 -17.91 6.20
N SER A 84 4.05 -18.77 7.19
CA SER A 84 3.37 -18.37 8.43
C SER A 84 4.20 -17.42 9.30
N ASP A 85 5.52 -17.38 9.10
CA ASP A 85 6.47 -16.52 9.82
C ASP A 85 6.66 -15.13 9.16
N VAL A 86 5.97 -14.84 8.04
CA VAL A 86 5.98 -13.49 7.43
C VAL A 86 5.02 -12.51 8.18
N GLY A 87 4.43 -12.94 9.30
CA GLY A 87 3.70 -12.07 10.21
C GLY A 87 2.47 -11.41 9.59
N ALA A 88 2.26 -10.13 9.92
CA ALA A 88 1.04 -9.38 9.61
C ALA A 88 0.67 -9.33 8.12
N ILE A 89 1.64 -9.38 7.19
CA ILE A 89 1.33 -9.27 5.76
C ILE A 89 0.54 -10.48 5.23
N ARG A 90 0.75 -11.69 5.77
CA ARG A 90 -0.05 -12.88 5.41
C ARG A 90 -1.51 -12.67 5.82
N ALA A 91 -1.73 -12.09 7.00
CA ALA A 91 -3.06 -11.77 7.49
C ALA A 91 -3.73 -10.68 6.63
N VAL A 92 -3.00 -9.63 6.23
CA VAL A 92 -3.51 -8.61 5.31
C VAL A 92 -3.98 -9.24 4.00
N VAL A 93 -3.18 -10.11 3.36
CA VAL A 93 -3.60 -10.79 2.13
C VAL A 93 -4.84 -11.67 2.34
N ALA A 94 -4.92 -12.38 3.47
CA ALA A 94 -6.10 -13.19 3.79
C ALA A 94 -7.35 -12.32 3.92
N HIS A 95 -7.27 -11.21 4.63
CA HIS A 95 -8.39 -10.26 4.79
C HIS A 95 -8.79 -9.59 3.48
N GLU A 96 -7.85 -9.30 2.59
CA GLU A 96 -8.14 -8.84 1.23
C GLU A 96 -8.93 -9.87 0.40
N ARG A 97 -8.67 -11.16 0.59
CA ARG A 97 -9.45 -12.24 -0.05
C ARG A 97 -10.82 -12.42 0.60
N VAL A 98 -10.91 -12.27 1.92
CA VAL A 98 -12.19 -12.26 2.65
C VAL A 98 -13.08 -11.10 2.18
N ALA A 99 -12.53 -9.89 2.03
CA ALA A 99 -13.26 -8.73 1.51
C ALA A 99 -13.86 -8.98 0.11
N ARG A 100 -13.20 -9.83 -0.69
CA ARG A 100 -13.63 -10.29 -2.02
C ARG A 100 -14.53 -11.55 -1.97
N GLY A 101 -14.91 -11.99 -0.77
CA GLY A 101 -15.93 -13.01 -0.54
C GLY A 101 -15.41 -14.43 -0.30
N GLU A 102 -14.10 -14.64 -0.14
CA GLU A 102 -13.60 -15.96 0.27
C GLU A 102 -13.91 -16.27 1.74
N ASP A 103 -14.29 -17.51 2.03
CA ASP A 103 -14.40 -18.04 3.39
C ASP A 103 -13.09 -18.75 3.75
N LEU A 104 -12.31 -18.12 4.61
CA LEU A 104 -11.01 -18.57 5.08
C LEU A 104 -11.05 -19.00 6.56
N THR A 105 -12.22 -19.36 7.09
CA THR A 105 -12.37 -19.76 8.52
C THR A 105 -11.54 -20.97 8.94
N ALA A 106 -11.09 -21.79 7.98
CA ALA A 106 -10.20 -22.91 8.24
C ALA A 106 -8.70 -22.50 8.33
N VAL A 107 -8.37 -21.27 7.98
CA VAL A 107 -7.00 -20.74 8.02
C VAL A 107 -6.70 -20.25 9.44
N ASP A 108 -5.54 -20.64 9.95
CA ASP A 108 -5.00 -20.13 11.21
C ASP A 108 -3.99 -19.00 10.91
N LEU A 109 -4.22 -17.83 11.51
CA LEU A 109 -3.35 -16.66 11.37
C LEU A 109 -2.72 -16.34 12.72
N VAL A 110 -1.39 -16.43 12.78
CA VAL A 110 -0.61 -16.26 14.02
C VAL A 110 -0.51 -14.78 14.43
N ASP A 111 -0.32 -13.88 13.46
CA ASP A 111 -0.14 -12.43 13.67
C ASP A 111 -1.21 -11.64 12.89
N ASP A 112 -2.48 -11.78 13.27
CA ASP A 112 -3.57 -11.02 12.64
C ASP A 112 -3.73 -9.63 13.29
N PRO A 113 -3.32 -8.52 12.62
CA PRO A 113 -3.46 -7.18 13.17
C PRO A 113 -4.92 -6.69 13.24
N PHE A 114 -5.83 -7.32 12.49
CA PHE A 114 -7.23 -6.90 12.44
C PHE A 114 -8.09 -7.64 13.46
N GLY A 115 -7.78 -8.92 13.73
CA GLY A 115 -8.55 -9.76 14.64
C GLY A 115 -10.01 -9.93 14.21
N LEU A 116 -10.28 -9.81 12.90
CA LEU A 116 -11.62 -9.91 12.32
C LEU A 116 -11.93 -11.36 11.91
N PRO A 117 -13.21 -11.75 11.81
CA PRO A 117 -13.58 -13.05 11.28
C PRO A 117 -13.07 -13.25 9.84
N LEU A 118 -12.54 -14.44 9.54
CA LEU A 118 -12.03 -14.79 8.21
C LEU A 118 -13.13 -15.21 7.22
N ARG A 119 -14.25 -14.49 7.24
CA ARG A 119 -15.35 -14.58 6.28
C ARG A 119 -16.24 -13.36 6.43
N LEU A 120 -16.89 -12.95 5.35
CA LEU A 120 -17.91 -11.90 5.42
C LEU A 120 -19.14 -12.39 6.21
N ALA A 121 -19.72 -11.49 6.98
CA ALA A 121 -21.02 -11.73 7.60
C ALA A 121 -22.14 -11.66 6.54
N ALA A 122 -23.28 -12.29 6.82
CA ALA A 122 -24.40 -12.33 5.87
C ALA A 122 -24.99 -10.93 5.51
N TRP A 123 -24.72 -9.92 6.31
CA TRP A 123 -25.15 -8.53 6.07
C TRP A 123 -24.08 -7.68 5.37
N GLU A 124 -22.84 -8.18 5.28
CA GLU A 124 -21.73 -7.47 4.66
C GLU A 124 -21.81 -7.65 3.14
N PRO A 125 -21.73 -6.56 2.36
CA PRO A 125 -21.65 -6.68 0.92
C PRO A 125 -20.27 -7.24 0.53
N THR A 126 -20.24 -8.22 -0.39
CA THR A 126 -19.00 -8.49 -1.12
C THR A 126 -18.64 -7.23 -1.89
N THR A 127 -17.47 -6.68 -1.61
CA THR A 127 -17.00 -5.51 -2.34
C THR A 127 -16.21 -6.03 -3.52
N ASP A 128 -16.62 -5.75 -4.76
CA ASP A 128 -15.85 -6.11 -5.95
C ASP A 128 -14.45 -5.46 -5.96
N GLY A 129 -14.23 -4.48 -5.07
CA GLY A 129 -13.00 -3.75 -4.91
C GLY A 129 -12.69 -2.88 -6.13
N PRO A 130 -11.58 -2.13 -6.09
CA PRO A 130 -11.11 -1.44 -7.29
C PRO A 130 -10.68 -2.45 -8.36
N THR A 131 -10.90 -2.11 -9.63
CA THR A 131 -10.28 -2.84 -10.74
C THR A 131 -8.84 -2.38 -10.89
N ILE A 132 -7.91 -3.21 -10.42
CA ILE A 132 -6.48 -2.89 -10.42
C ILE A 132 -5.85 -3.31 -11.76
N GLY A 133 -5.47 -2.32 -12.56
CA GLY A 133 -4.81 -2.53 -13.84
C GLY A 133 -3.28 -2.43 -13.77
N PRO A 134 -2.59 -2.75 -14.89
CA PRO A 134 -1.13 -2.60 -15.03
C PRO A 134 -0.56 -1.24 -14.65
N TYR A 135 -1.28 -0.18 -15.03
CA TYR A 135 -0.79 1.20 -15.08
C TYR A 135 -1.73 2.18 -14.37
N ALA A 136 -2.89 1.70 -13.93
CA ALA A 136 -3.95 2.52 -13.34
C ALA A 136 -4.86 1.65 -12.50
N VAL A 137 -5.57 2.28 -11.58
CA VAL A 137 -6.66 1.71 -10.80
C VAL A 137 -7.95 2.40 -11.22
N ASP A 138 -8.99 1.61 -11.47
CA ASP A 138 -10.36 2.12 -11.60
C ASP A 138 -11.10 1.83 -10.31
N ASP A 139 -11.27 2.87 -9.50
CA ASP A 139 -11.99 2.83 -8.23
C ASP A 139 -13.15 3.83 -8.29
N PRO A 140 -14.35 3.40 -8.71
CA PRO A 140 -15.48 4.29 -8.84
C PRO A 140 -15.92 4.77 -7.45
N VAL A 141 -15.60 6.02 -7.15
CA VAL A 141 -16.05 6.68 -5.92
C VAL A 141 -17.58 6.65 -5.88
N PRO A 142 -18.21 6.05 -4.85
CA PRO A 142 -19.66 6.07 -4.74
C PRO A 142 -20.13 7.54 -4.69
N PRO A 143 -21.26 7.88 -5.35
CA PRO A 143 -21.73 9.25 -5.37
C PRO A 143 -21.85 9.76 -3.93
N PRO A 144 -21.35 10.97 -3.63
CA PRO A 144 -21.44 11.49 -2.27
C PRO A 144 -22.90 11.48 -1.86
N GLY A 145 -23.22 10.71 -0.83
CA GLY A 145 -24.54 10.71 -0.23
C GLY A 145 -24.90 12.13 0.21
N SER A 146 -26.19 12.42 0.36
CA SER A 146 -26.62 13.72 0.86
C SER A 146 -26.01 13.96 2.24
N LEU A 147 -25.10 14.93 2.33
CA LEU A 147 -24.50 15.35 3.60
C LEU A 147 -25.64 15.81 4.53
N GLN A 148 -25.80 15.13 5.66
CA GLN A 148 -26.72 15.57 6.70
C GLN A 148 -25.99 16.56 7.60
N PRO A 149 -26.60 17.71 7.95
CA PRO A 149 -26.07 18.58 8.98
C PRO A 149 -25.85 17.76 10.25
N ASN A 150 -24.63 17.77 10.80
CA ASN A 150 -24.38 17.17 12.10
C ASN A 150 -25.18 17.97 13.15
N PRO A 151 -26.19 17.38 13.84
CA PRO A 151 -27.00 18.11 14.81
C PRO A 151 -26.19 18.64 16.00
N GLY A 152 -24.99 18.11 16.25
CA GLY A 152 -24.04 18.61 17.25
C GLY A 152 -23.23 19.84 16.82
N SER A 153 -23.30 20.24 15.53
CA SER A 153 -22.64 21.43 14.98
C SER A 153 -23.60 22.64 15.04
N SER A 154 -24.12 22.93 16.23
CA SER A 154 -24.94 24.11 16.48
C SER A 154 -24.21 25.06 17.43
N ASP A 155 -23.15 25.70 16.94
CA ASP A 155 -22.74 27.02 17.47
C ASP A 155 -23.02 28.09 16.40
N PRO A 156 -24.21 28.70 16.39
CA PRO A 156 -24.58 29.75 15.44
C PRO A 156 -23.79 31.06 15.65
N GLY A 157 -22.90 31.11 16.64
CA GLY A 157 -22.09 32.29 16.99
C GLY A 157 -20.59 31.99 17.14
N GLY A 158 -20.09 30.90 16.55
CA GLY A 158 -18.70 30.49 16.65
C GLY A 158 -17.75 31.55 16.09
N ASP A 159 -17.20 32.39 16.96
CA ASP A 159 -16.18 33.37 16.63
C ASP A 159 -14.95 32.65 16.08
N ALA A 160 -14.73 32.73 14.76
CA ALA A 160 -13.59 32.15 14.04
C ALA A 160 -12.21 32.62 14.57
N ARG A 161 -12.20 33.57 15.52
CA ARG A 161 -11.02 34.05 16.25
C ARG A 161 -10.70 33.33 17.55
N ARG A 162 -11.51 32.36 18.02
CA ARG A 162 -11.16 31.60 19.22
C ARG A 162 -9.90 30.77 18.92
N PRO A 163 -8.85 30.80 19.77
CA PRO A 163 -7.70 29.91 19.60
C PRO A 163 -8.18 28.47 19.59
N ALA A 164 -7.71 27.67 18.62
CA ALA A 164 -7.92 26.24 18.64
C ALA A 164 -7.44 25.69 20.00
N GLY A 165 -8.19 24.76 20.59
CA GLY A 165 -7.95 24.26 21.95
C GLY A 165 -6.53 23.71 22.15
N PRO A 166 -6.13 23.40 23.38
CA PRO A 166 -4.77 22.94 23.69
C PRO A 166 -4.32 21.71 22.87
N GLU A 167 -5.27 20.90 22.39
CA GLU A 167 -5.06 19.72 21.54
C GLU A 167 -4.67 20.06 20.09
N ALA A 168 -4.85 21.31 19.65
CA ALA A 168 -4.68 21.72 18.26
C ALA A 168 -3.26 21.49 17.73
N GLU A 169 -2.23 21.66 18.56
CA GLU A 169 -0.86 21.40 18.14
C GLU A 169 -0.60 19.90 17.99
N THR A 170 -1.07 19.08 18.94
CA THR A 170 -0.97 17.62 18.83
C THR A 170 -1.70 17.10 17.60
N ALA A 171 -2.89 17.63 17.30
CA ALA A 171 -3.64 17.26 16.10
C ALA A 171 -2.91 17.69 14.80
N ARG A 172 -2.31 18.89 14.77
CA ARG A 172 -1.50 19.35 13.62
C ARG A 172 -0.27 18.47 13.41
N ILE A 173 0.41 18.07 14.48
CA ILE A 173 1.56 17.16 14.42
C ILE A 173 1.11 15.80 13.89
N ALA A 174 0.07 15.20 14.47
CA ALA A 174 -0.45 13.92 14.00
C ALA A 174 -0.83 13.96 12.50
N LEU A 175 -1.49 15.03 12.03
CA LEU A 175 -1.81 15.21 10.61
C LEU A 175 -0.58 15.36 9.72
N ARG A 176 0.48 16.02 10.20
CA ARG A 176 1.74 16.11 9.45
C ARG A 176 2.50 14.79 9.45
N ASP A 177 2.48 14.06 10.55
CA ASP A 177 3.11 12.74 10.68
C ASP A 177 2.50 11.74 9.70
N LEU A 178 1.18 11.82 9.44
CA LEU A 178 0.53 11.04 8.38
C LEU A 178 1.13 11.33 7.00
N GLY A 179 1.52 12.58 6.73
CA GLY A 179 2.14 12.99 5.47
C GLY A 179 3.67 12.87 5.45
N ALA A 180 4.31 12.49 6.56
CA ALA A 180 5.75 12.59 6.75
C ALA A 180 6.52 11.80 5.70
N THR A 181 6.07 10.58 5.38
CA THR A 181 6.69 9.72 4.35
C THR A 181 6.83 10.43 3.00
N TRP A 182 5.81 11.19 2.57
CA TRP A 182 5.87 11.95 1.33
C TRP A 182 6.78 13.16 1.42
N THR A 183 6.79 13.88 2.54
CA THR A 183 7.64 15.06 2.71
C THR A 183 9.11 14.74 2.95
N GLU A 184 9.42 13.59 3.56
CA GLU A 184 10.78 13.14 3.85
C GLU A 184 11.44 12.46 2.65
N GLN A 185 10.65 11.73 1.85
CA GLN A 185 11.16 10.93 0.73
C GLN A 185 10.94 11.59 -0.64
N SER A 186 10.32 12.78 -0.70
CA SER A 186 10.15 13.57 -1.92
C SER A 186 10.49 15.04 -1.71
N ARG A 187 10.26 15.89 -2.72
CA ARG A 187 10.33 17.36 -2.59
C ARG A 187 8.99 18.00 -2.19
N GLY A 188 8.03 17.18 -1.75
CA GLY A 188 6.72 17.63 -1.30
C GLY A 188 6.80 18.44 0.00
N ALA A 189 5.77 19.25 0.25
CA ALA A 189 5.61 19.99 1.49
C ALA A 189 4.20 19.73 2.05
N ALA A 190 4.10 19.62 3.37
CA ALA A 190 2.83 19.46 4.07
C ALA A 190 2.61 20.62 5.04
N THR A 191 1.42 21.21 5.00
CA THR A 191 0.97 22.22 5.95
C THR A 191 -0.31 21.73 6.63
N ALA A 192 -0.44 22.05 7.92
CA ALA A 192 -1.64 21.75 8.70
C ALA A 192 -2.04 23.02 9.44
N VAL A 193 -3.33 23.35 9.37
CA VAL A 193 -3.95 24.50 10.03
C VAL A 193 -5.05 23.96 10.91
N ALA A 194 -5.18 24.50 12.13
CA ALA A 194 -6.30 24.19 13.01
C ALA A 194 -7.17 25.44 13.12
N VAL A 195 -8.47 25.28 12.89
CA VAL A 195 -9.47 26.35 12.99
C VAL A 195 -10.52 25.99 14.03
N VAL A 196 -11.13 27.01 14.63
CA VAL A 196 -12.34 26.83 15.44
C VAL A 196 -13.54 27.12 14.55
N GLY A 197 -14.36 26.11 14.27
CA GLY A 197 -15.50 26.23 13.38
C GLY A 197 -15.60 25.05 12.42
N SER A 198 -16.06 25.32 11.20
CA SER A 198 -16.22 24.34 10.14
C SER A 198 -15.00 24.31 9.21
N GLY A 199 -14.88 23.29 8.36
CA GLY A 199 -13.81 23.23 7.35
C GLY A 199 -13.80 24.42 6.37
N LEU A 200 -14.90 25.18 6.24
CA LEU A 200 -14.96 26.39 5.41
C LEU A 200 -14.18 27.56 6.01
N ASP A 201 -13.88 27.51 7.31
CA ASP A 201 -13.14 28.56 8.03
C ASP A 201 -11.61 28.37 7.91
N ALA A 202 -11.16 27.26 7.32
CA ALA A 202 -9.76 26.95 7.03
C ALA A 202 -9.38 27.46 5.63
N ALA A 203 -9.02 28.74 5.52
CA ALA A 203 -8.49 29.38 4.31
C ALA A 203 -7.07 29.90 4.51
#